data_AF-A0A3M7LDB3-F1
#
_entry.id   AF-A0A3M7LDB3-F1
#
_cell.length_a   1.000
_cell.length_b   1.000
_cell.length_c   1.000
_cell.angle_alpha   90.00
_cell.angle_beta   90.00
_cell.angle_gamma   90.00
#
_symmetry.space_group_name_H-M   'P 1'
#
loop_
_entity.id
_entity.type
_entity.pdbx_description
1 polymer ?
#
loop_
_entity_poly.entity_id
_entity_poly.type
_entity_poly.pdbx_seq_one_letter_code
_entity_poly.pdbx_strand_id
1 'polypeptide(L)'
;MGKYLTILLFMSNIAFCQVGINSENPSATLDIVSKGNTNSTKALEINNSSNTEIVTILDNGNMGIGINTPTTKVHIVGDGINSPLQVENTLPVIGPYSALAINDNTGQVGKFTPGSTPVFYFRSTYNNYSKVDYCYFELTNAGTIELNTLGVTIENGGTDGSNNTDYLIIPQAGIYRIDANFSYGVDSGLGSMVMIVTGTSHISPGSYDNLFTTYFQTPFNTNTQGANAFAIFKITEPSRIRLALHHSGTDPDLQIRRAIIPNPPTTTLNFVITKL
;
A
#
# COMPACT_ATOMS: atom_id res chain seq x y z
N MET A 1 -11.57 48.31 -74.98
CA MET A 1 -11.27 48.02 -73.56
C MET A 1 -12.40 47.16 -73.01
N GLY A 2 -12.18 46.10 -72.23
CA GLY A 2 -10.92 45.46 -71.89
C GLY A 2 -11.08 44.23 -70.97
N LYS A 3 -10.49 43.11 -71.38
CA LYS A 3 -10.08 41.94 -70.57
C LYS A 3 -11.13 41.19 -69.72
N TYR A 4 -11.65 40.12 -70.32
CA TYR A 4 -11.84 38.78 -69.73
C TYR A 4 -12.15 38.67 -68.23
N LEU A 5 -13.43 38.46 -67.89
CA LEU A 5 -13.81 37.70 -66.70
C LEU A 5 -13.63 36.21 -67.01
N THR A 6 -12.40 35.69 -66.86
CA THR A 6 -12.11 34.27 -67.09
C THR A 6 -12.71 33.43 -65.96
N ILE A 7 -13.83 32.77 -66.23
CA ILE A 7 -14.38 31.72 -65.36
C ILE A 7 -13.42 30.52 -65.40
N LEU A 8 -12.65 30.34 -64.32
CA LEU A 8 -11.60 29.33 -64.21
C LEU A 8 -12.18 27.95 -63.84
N LEU A 9 -13.06 27.42 -64.68
CA LEU A 9 -13.80 26.17 -64.43
C LEU A 9 -13.39 24.99 -65.32
N PHE A 10 -12.21 25.04 -65.95
CA PHE A 10 -11.69 24.01 -66.86
C PHE A 10 -10.22 23.65 -66.58
N MET A 11 -9.97 23.04 -65.42
CA MET A 11 -8.75 22.26 -65.15
C MET A 11 -9.08 20.83 -64.69
N SER A 12 -10.14 20.24 -65.26
CA SER A 12 -10.56 18.85 -65.02
C SER A 12 -9.67 17.85 -65.76
N ASN A 13 -8.40 17.75 -65.39
CA ASN A 13 -7.46 16.71 -65.87
C ASN A 13 -6.93 15.88 -64.69
N ILE A 14 -7.77 14.95 -64.22
CA ILE A 14 -7.42 13.79 -63.35
C ILE A 14 -6.45 14.13 -62.20
N ALA A 15 -6.69 15.22 -61.47
CA ALA A 15 -6.18 15.33 -60.11
C ALA A 15 -6.95 14.33 -59.23
N PHE A 16 -6.23 13.50 -58.48
CA PHE A 16 -6.84 12.71 -57.40
C PHE A 16 -7.53 13.69 -56.45
N CYS A 17 -8.82 13.50 -56.16
CA CYS A 17 -9.65 14.51 -55.50
C CYS A 17 -9.42 14.59 -53.98
N GLN A 18 -8.22 15.05 -53.61
CA GLN A 18 -7.81 15.32 -52.25
C GLN A 18 -8.21 16.75 -51.86
N VAL A 19 -8.81 16.92 -50.69
CA VAL A 19 -9.13 18.24 -50.12
C VAL A 19 -8.02 18.66 -49.18
N GLY A 20 -7.18 19.60 -49.63
CA GLY A 20 -6.17 20.25 -48.79
C GLY A 20 -6.74 21.49 -48.09
N ILE A 21 -6.72 21.50 -46.76
CA ILE A 21 -6.96 22.68 -45.94
C ILE A 21 -5.61 23.14 -45.39
N ASN A 22 -5.14 24.31 -45.85
CA ASN A 22 -3.84 24.88 -45.49
C ASN A 22 -2.63 23.98 -45.88
N SER A 23 -2.83 23.08 -46.86
CA SER A 23 -1.82 22.18 -47.44
C SER A 23 -1.88 22.24 -48.96
N GLU A 24 -0.78 22.61 -49.63
CA GLU A 24 -0.66 22.63 -51.09
C GLU A 24 -0.33 21.24 -51.69
N ASN A 25 0.11 20.29 -50.85
CA ASN A 25 0.48 18.94 -51.26
C ASN A 25 -0.21 17.91 -50.34
N PRO A 26 -1.54 17.69 -50.49
CA PRO A 26 -2.30 16.85 -49.57
C PRO A 26 -1.75 15.43 -49.46
N SER A 27 -1.48 14.97 -48.24
CA SER A 27 -0.98 13.61 -47.99
C SER A 27 -2.08 12.54 -47.87
N ALA A 28 -3.35 12.97 -47.79
CA ALA A 28 -4.53 12.12 -47.64
C ALA A 28 -5.72 12.65 -48.47
N THR A 29 -6.85 11.93 -48.51
CA THR A 29 -8.09 12.37 -49.19
C THR A 29 -8.68 13.65 -48.60
N LEU A 30 -8.47 13.85 -47.30
CA LEU A 30 -8.67 15.12 -46.60
C LEU A 30 -7.41 15.34 -45.76
N ASP A 31 -6.68 16.42 -46.04
CA ASP A 31 -5.48 16.82 -45.32
C ASP A 31 -5.74 18.20 -44.67
N ILE A 32 -5.51 18.30 -43.36
CA ILE A 32 -5.79 19.51 -42.58
C ILE A 32 -4.55 19.86 -41.78
N VAL A 33 -3.86 20.93 -42.18
CA VAL A 33 -2.67 21.43 -41.50
C VAL A 33 -3.06 22.64 -40.65
N SER A 34 -2.88 22.55 -39.34
CA SER A 34 -3.14 23.66 -38.43
C SER A 34 -2.26 24.89 -38.73
N LYS A 35 -2.72 26.08 -38.35
CA LYS A 35 -1.91 27.31 -38.47
C LYS A 35 -0.96 27.52 -37.31
N GLY A 36 -1.28 27.00 -36.13
CA GLY A 36 -0.38 26.90 -34.98
C GLY A 36 0.12 25.47 -34.77
N ASN A 37 0.81 25.28 -33.64
CA ASN A 37 1.33 24.00 -33.16
C ASN A 37 1.25 23.88 -31.61
N THR A 38 0.40 24.69 -30.97
CA THR A 38 0.25 24.79 -29.51
C THR A 38 -1.14 24.34 -29.07
N ASN A 39 -1.45 24.41 -27.76
CA ASN A 39 -2.80 24.19 -27.25
C ASN A 39 -3.71 25.45 -27.32
N SER A 40 -3.27 26.51 -28.02
CA SER A 40 -3.98 27.80 -28.07
C SER A 40 -5.09 27.87 -29.14
N THR A 41 -5.02 26.98 -30.13
CA THR A 41 -5.88 26.96 -31.33
C THR A 41 -6.21 25.52 -31.73
N LYS A 42 -7.16 25.36 -32.65
CA LYS A 42 -7.73 24.06 -33.06
C LYS A 42 -7.42 23.73 -34.52
N ALA A 43 -6.99 22.50 -34.75
CA ALA A 43 -6.82 21.90 -36.07
C ALA A 43 -8.17 21.39 -36.62
N LEU A 44 -9.04 20.90 -35.74
CA LEU A 44 -10.39 20.45 -36.07
C LEU A 44 -11.36 20.73 -34.91
N GLU A 45 -12.57 21.14 -35.25
CA GLU A 45 -13.70 21.33 -34.35
C GLU A 45 -14.94 20.72 -35.02
N ILE A 46 -15.68 19.88 -34.31
CA ILE A 46 -16.95 19.31 -34.77
C ILE A 46 -18.04 19.71 -33.77
N ASN A 47 -19.04 20.45 -34.26
CA ASN A 47 -20.20 20.88 -33.50
C ASN A 47 -21.44 20.03 -33.82
N ASN A 48 -22.32 19.87 -32.84
CA ASN A 48 -23.68 19.40 -33.07
C ASN A 48 -24.60 20.52 -33.59
N SER A 49 -25.85 20.21 -33.93
CA SER A 49 -26.86 21.16 -34.42
C SER A 49 -27.29 22.24 -33.41
N SER A 50 -26.84 22.13 -32.15
CA SER A 50 -27.05 23.12 -31.08
C SER A 50 -25.80 24.01 -30.85
N ASN A 51 -24.82 23.97 -31.76
CA ASN A 51 -23.52 24.65 -31.64
C ASN A 51 -22.73 24.26 -30.38
N THR A 52 -22.89 23.02 -29.91
CA THR A 52 -22.05 22.44 -28.86
C THR A 52 -20.95 21.61 -29.50
N GLU A 53 -19.70 21.88 -29.11
CA GLU A 53 -18.53 21.14 -29.58
C GLU A 53 -18.53 19.72 -29.00
N ILE A 54 -18.53 18.72 -29.87
CA ILE A 54 -18.57 17.29 -29.51
C ILE A 54 -17.22 16.60 -29.73
N VAL A 55 -16.42 17.06 -30.69
CA VAL A 55 -15.04 16.60 -30.92
C VAL A 55 -14.13 17.79 -31.21
N THR A 56 -12.99 17.79 -30.52
CA THR A 56 -11.94 18.82 -30.58
C THR A 56 -10.64 18.17 -30.98
N ILE A 57 -9.83 18.82 -31.83
CA ILE A 57 -8.40 18.52 -31.97
C ILE A 57 -7.64 19.85 -31.89
N LEU A 58 -6.81 20.02 -30.85
CA LEU A 58 -5.93 21.18 -30.70
C LEU A 58 -4.72 21.09 -31.64
N ASP A 59 -4.10 22.23 -31.97
CA ASP A 59 -2.94 22.29 -32.87
C ASP A 59 -1.70 21.52 -32.34
N ASN A 60 -1.62 21.25 -31.03
CA ASN A 60 -0.61 20.37 -30.44
C ASN A 60 -0.93 18.86 -30.59
N GLY A 61 -2.02 18.52 -31.27
CA GLY A 61 -2.50 17.15 -31.46
C GLY A 61 -3.08 16.51 -30.18
N ASN A 62 -3.73 17.29 -29.31
CA ASN A 62 -4.57 16.74 -28.23
C ASN A 62 -6.03 16.67 -28.71
N MET A 63 -6.63 15.48 -28.65
CA MET A 63 -8.03 15.24 -28.98
C MET A 63 -8.92 15.32 -27.73
N GLY A 64 -10.05 16.00 -27.85
CA GLY A 64 -11.12 16.05 -26.86
C GLY A 64 -12.41 15.46 -27.42
N ILE A 65 -13.14 14.68 -26.61
CA ILE A 65 -14.49 14.20 -26.92
C ILE A 65 -15.37 14.57 -25.72
N GLY A 66 -16.44 15.33 -25.95
CA GLY A 66 -17.22 15.97 -24.87
C GLY A 66 -16.48 17.08 -24.11
N ILE A 67 -15.27 17.46 -24.54
CA ILE A 67 -14.46 18.53 -23.93
C ILE A 67 -13.67 19.32 -24.98
N ASN A 68 -13.63 20.65 -24.81
CA ASN A 68 -12.99 21.62 -25.71
C ASN A 68 -11.56 22.02 -25.33
N THR A 69 -11.08 21.59 -24.15
CA THR A 69 -9.75 21.89 -23.61
C THR A 69 -9.02 20.61 -23.17
N PRO A 70 -8.73 19.67 -24.10
CA PRO A 70 -8.07 18.40 -23.77
C PRO A 70 -6.62 18.61 -23.28
N THR A 71 -6.38 18.24 -22.02
CA THR A 71 -5.08 18.32 -21.34
C THR A 71 -4.15 17.15 -21.69
N THR A 72 -4.72 15.99 -22.01
CA THR A 72 -4.03 14.77 -22.46
C THR A 72 -4.17 14.57 -23.97
N LYS A 73 -3.45 13.58 -24.53
CA LYS A 73 -3.49 13.27 -25.98
C LYS A 73 -4.87 12.83 -26.48
N VAL A 74 -5.62 12.11 -25.65
CA VAL A 74 -7.05 11.85 -25.81
C VAL A 74 -7.70 12.08 -24.45
N HIS A 75 -8.66 12.99 -24.39
CA HIS A 75 -9.46 13.29 -23.20
C HIS A 75 -10.94 13.11 -23.55
N ILE A 76 -11.60 12.13 -22.92
CA ILE A 76 -13.02 11.85 -23.14
C ILE A 76 -13.74 12.16 -21.82
N VAL A 77 -14.77 13.00 -21.89
CA VAL A 77 -15.66 13.31 -20.76
C VAL A 77 -17.02 12.67 -21.03
N GLY A 78 -17.46 11.81 -20.12
CA GLY A 78 -18.79 11.18 -20.17
C GLY A 78 -19.88 12.07 -19.59
N ASP A 79 -21.14 11.69 -19.85
CA ASP A 79 -22.34 12.34 -19.30
C ASP A 79 -22.67 11.93 -17.84
N GLY A 80 -21.92 10.96 -17.29
CA GLY A 80 -22.16 10.38 -15.97
C GLY A 80 -23.27 9.32 -15.94
N ILE A 81 -23.81 8.94 -17.10
CA ILE A 81 -24.90 7.95 -17.28
C ILE A 81 -24.41 6.77 -18.10
N ASN A 82 -23.68 7.04 -19.18
CA ASN A 82 -23.16 6.08 -20.14
C ASN A 82 -21.64 5.93 -20.03
N SER A 83 -21.12 4.76 -20.39
CA SER A 83 -19.66 4.53 -20.46
C SER A 83 -19.04 5.44 -21.55
N PRO A 84 -18.06 6.31 -21.21
CA PRO A 84 -17.43 7.21 -22.19
C PRO A 84 -16.58 6.47 -23.24
N LEU A 85 -16.23 5.21 -23.00
CA LEU A 85 -15.54 4.33 -23.93
C LEU A 85 -16.16 2.93 -23.88
N GLN A 86 -16.50 2.39 -25.04
CA GLN A 86 -16.99 1.03 -25.23
C GLN A 86 -16.16 0.37 -26.33
N VAL A 87 -15.68 -0.86 -26.09
CA VAL A 87 -14.84 -1.62 -27.02
C VAL A 87 -15.42 -3.02 -27.13
N GLU A 88 -15.82 -3.39 -28.34
CA GLU A 88 -16.54 -4.63 -28.63
C GLU A 88 -15.74 -5.55 -29.55
N ASN A 89 -16.18 -6.82 -29.68
CA ASN A 89 -15.58 -7.83 -30.55
C ASN A 89 -14.06 -8.04 -30.32
N THR A 90 -13.63 -7.90 -29.06
CA THR A 90 -12.24 -8.12 -28.65
C THR A 90 -11.84 -9.58 -28.75
N LEU A 91 -10.63 -9.84 -29.25
CA LEU A 91 -10.08 -11.21 -29.28
C LEU A 91 -9.62 -11.63 -27.86
N PRO A 92 -9.74 -12.92 -27.50
CA PRO A 92 -9.10 -13.45 -26.30
C PRO A 92 -7.59 -13.27 -26.39
N VAL A 93 -7.00 -12.69 -25.37
CA VAL A 93 -5.54 -12.55 -25.23
C VAL A 93 -5.04 -13.67 -24.32
N ILE A 94 -3.85 -14.22 -24.59
CA ILE A 94 -3.19 -15.23 -23.71
C ILE A 94 -1.80 -14.72 -23.27
N GLY A 95 -1.54 -14.70 -21.95
CA GLY A 95 -0.30 -14.15 -21.37
C GLY A 95 -0.51 -13.50 -19.98
N PRO A 96 0.56 -12.95 -19.36
CA PRO A 96 0.48 -12.26 -18.06
C PRO A 96 0.06 -10.79 -18.22
N TYR A 97 -1.11 -10.42 -17.68
CA TYR A 97 -1.63 -9.05 -17.77
C TYR A 97 -1.24 -8.15 -16.62
N SER A 98 -1.20 -6.85 -16.95
CA SER A 98 -1.34 -5.79 -15.98
C SER A 98 -2.77 -5.25 -16.11
N ALA A 99 -3.51 -5.13 -15.00
CA ALA A 99 -4.84 -4.54 -15.06
C ALA A 99 -4.76 -3.07 -15.45
N LEU A 100 -5.72 -2.61 -16.27
CA LEU A 100 -5.91 -1.21 -16.58
C LEU A 100 -6.62 -0.57 -15.39
N ALA A 101 -5.94 0.35 -14.71
CA ALA A 101 -6.50 1.16 -13.63
C ALA A 101 -6.99 2.50 -14.18
N ILE A 102 -8.06 3.02 -13.57
CA ILE A 102 -8.53 4.40 -13.73
C ILE A 102 -8.40 5.05 -12.34
N ASN A 103 -7.94 6.30 -12.29
CA ASN A 103 -7.97 7.12 -11.08
C ASN A 103 -9.27 7.92 -11.06
N ASP A 104 -10.22 7.54 -10.21
CA ASP A 104 -11.57 8.15 -10.15
C ASP A 104 -11.53 9.67 -9.85
N ASN A 105 -10.47 10.17 -9.19
CA ASN A 105 -10.31 11.58 -8.88
C ASN A 105 -9.74 12.42 -10.06
N THR A 106 -9.08 11.79 -11.04
CA THR A 106 -8.37 12.51 -12.12
C THR A 106 -8.69 12.03 -13.54
N GLY A 107 -9.48 10.96 -13.69
CA GLY A 107 -9.75 10.29 -14.97
C GLY A 107 -8.51 9.63 -15.60
N GLN A 108 -7.35 9.65 -14.94
CA GLN A 108 -6.10 9.15 -15.52
C GLN A 108 -6.11 7.63 -15.59
N VAL A 109 -5.80 7.12 -16.78
CA VAL A 109 -5.72 5.68 -17.08
C VAL A 109 -4.25 5.23 -17.00
N GLY A 110 -4.00 4.08 -16.37
CA GLY A 110 -2.64 3.56 -16.20
C GLY A 110 -2.58 2.07 -15.86
N LYS A 111 -1.39 1.57 -15.53
CA LYS A 111 -1.20 0.21 -15.02
C LYS A 111 -1.53 0.16 -13.52
N PHE A 112 -2.37 -0.79 -13.11
CA PHE A 112 -2.47 -1.14 -11.70
C PHE A 112 -1.17 -1.77 -11.21
N THR A 113 -0.57 -1.17 -10.19
CA THR A 113 0.46 -1.77 -9.36
C THR A 113 -0.14 -1.85 -7.96
N PRO A 114 -0.41 -3.05 -7.41
CA PRO A 114 -0.88 -3.18 -6.04
C PRO A 114 0.12 -2.52 -5.08
N GLY A 115 -0.38 -1.78 -4.09
CA GLY A 115 0.44 -1.43 -2.93
C GLY A 115 0.90 -2.71 -2.24
N SER A 116 2.13 -2.71 -1.71
CA SER A 116 2.60 -3.82 -0.87
C SER A 116 1.69 -3.94 0.36
N THR A 117 1.29 -5.17 0.69
CA THR A 117 0.42 -5.44 1.85
C THR A 117 1.02 -4.77 3.09
N PRO A 118 0.31 -3.85 3.77
CA PRO A 118 0.92 -3.05 4.82
C PRO A 118 1.42 -3.93 5.97
N VAL A 119 2.74 -3.96 6.15
CA VAL A 119 3.44 -4.90 7.02
C VAL A 119 4.49 -4.21 7.90
N PHE A 120 4.68 -4.73 9.11
CA PHE A 120 5.80 -4.43 10.00
C PHE A 120 6.45 -5.75 10.39
N TYR A 121 7.75 -5.91 10.13
CA TYR A 121 8.53 -7.09 10.50
C TYR A 121 9.68 -6.68 11.42
N PHE A 122 9.71 -7.32 12.59
CA PHE A 122 10.66 -7.05 13.65
C PHE A 122 11.31 -8.34 14.15
N ARG A 123 12.61 -8.25 14.45
CA ARG A 123 13.45 -9.36 14.92
C ARG A 123 14.32 -8.94 16.09
N SER A 124 14.20 -9.62 17.22
CA SER A 124 15.00 -9.42 18.43
C SER A 124 15.78 -10.68 18.81
N THR A 125 16.98 -10.48 19.37
CA THR A 125 17.84 -11.52 19.95
C THR A 125 18.37 -11.00 21.28
N TYR A 126 17.76 -11.44 22.38
CA TYR A 126 18.09 -11.02 23.72
C TYR A 126 19.02 -12.03 24.40
N ASN A 127 20.20 -11.56 24.78
CA ASN A 127 21.31 -12.37 25.32
C ASN A 127 21.58 -12.12 26.81
N ASN A 128 20.86 -11.19 27.44
CA ASN A 128 21.04 -10.83 28.84
C ASN A 128 20.01 -11.51 29.74
N TYR A 129 20.38 -11.75 31.00
CA TYR A 129 19.56 -12.42 32.00
C TYR A 129 19.00 -11.39 32.98
N SER A 130 17.69 -11.39 33.19
CA SER A 130 17.02 -10.66 34.27
C SER A 130 16.01 -11.58 34.97
N LYS A 131 15.88 -11.42 36.28
CA LYS A 131 15.20 -12.38 37.17
C LYS A 131 13.88 -11.81 37.68
N VAL A 132 12.86 -11.80 36.83
CA VAL A 132 11.58 -11.09 37.04
C VAL A 132 10.42 -11.98 36.59
N ASP A 133 9.25 -11.86 37.22
CA ASP A 133 8.05 -12.65 36.93
C ASP A 133 7.49 -12.47 35.51
N TYR A 134 7.86 -11.36 34.87
CA TYR A 134 7.56 -11.03 33.47
C TYR A 134 8.87 -10.81 32.71
N CYS A 135 9.04 -11.53 31.60
CA CYS A 135 10.07 -11.29 30.61
C CYS A 135 9.42 -10.56 29.41
N TYR A 136 9.44 -9.23 29.46
CA TYR A 136 9.13 -8.38 28.31
C TYR A 136 10.30 -8.44 27.29
N PHE A 137 10.15 -7.81 26.12
CA PHE A 137 11.23 -7.69 25.14
C PHE A 137 11.65 -6.22 24.99
N GLU A 138 12.95 -5.94 25.13
CA GLU A 138 13.52 -4.60 24.87
C GLU A 138 13.50 -4.33 23.36
N LEU A 139 12.34 -3.92 22.84
CA LEU A 139 12.11 -3.65 21.43
C LEU A 139 13.05 -2.58 20.88
N THR A 140 13.53 -1.64 21.71
CA THR A 140 14.46 -0.57 21.30
C THR A 140 15.94 -0.96 21.35
N ASN A 141 16.34 -1.87 22.25
CA ASN A 141 17.76 -2.22 22.45
C ASN A 141 18.17 -3.57 21.83
N ALA A 142 17.24 -4.53 21.72
CA ALA A 142 17.55 -5.93 21.44
C ALA A 142 17.16 -6.39 20.03
N GLY A 143 16.58 -5.52 19.19
CA GLY A 143 16.06 -5.92 17.88
C GLY A 143 16.08 -4.87 16.78
N THR A 144 15.86 -5.38 15.57
CA THR A 144 15.95 -4.67 14.30
C THR A 144 14.57 -4.66 13.62
N ILE A 145 14.19 -3.50 13.10
CA ILE A 145 13.06 -3.37 12.17
C ILE A 145 13.61 -3.72 10.77
N GLU A 146 13.21 -4.86 10.21
CA GLU A 146 13.65 -5.30 8.88
C GLU A 146 12.73 -4.79 7.76
N LEU A 147 11.45 -4.50 8.05
CA LEU A 147 10.52 -3.84 7.12
C LEU A 147 9.40 -3.10 7.89
N ASN A 148 9.00 -1.91 7.41
CA ASN A 148 7.93 -1.12 8.01
C ASN A 148 7.17 -0.29 6.98
N THR A 149 6.18 -0.90 6.29
CA THR A 149 5.23 -0.17 5.44
C THR A 149 3.94 0.23 6.18
N LEU A 150 3.78 -0.18 7.45
CA LEU A 150 2.68 0.26 8.32
C LEU A 150 2.90 1.62 8.97
N GLY A 151 4.14 2.11 9.07
CA GLY A 151 4.48 3.30 9.85
C GLY A 151 4.46 3.07 11.36
N VAL A 152 4.64 1.82 11.82
CA VAL A 152 4.71 1.47 13.25
C VAL A 152 5.95 2.11 13.86
N THR A 153 5.79 2.78 15.00
CA THR A 153 6.92 3.24 15.82
C THR A 153 7.10 2.36 17.04
N ILE A 154 8.33 2.32 17.56
CA ILE A 154 8.65 1.71 18.85
C ILE A 154 8.92 2.86 19.82
N GLU A 155 8.18 2.93 20.92
CA GLU A 155 8.42 3.88 22.02
C GLU A 155 8.99 3.14 23.23
N ASN A 156 10.05 3.70 23.82
CA ASN A 156 10.51 3.25 25.13
C ASN A 156 9.49 3.66 26.21
N GLY A 157 9.12 2.72 27.08
CA GLY A 157 8.05 2.93 28.05
C GLY A 157 8.44 3.77 29.28
N GLY A 158 9.72 4.03 29.50
CA GLY A 158 10.22 4.68 30.72
C GLY A 158 10.21 3.75 31.94
N THR A 159 11.06 4.08 32.92
CA THR A 159 11.36 3.23 34.08
C THR A 159 10.21 3.16 35.08
N ASP A 160 9.55 2.00 35.15
CA ASP A 160 8.71 1.57 36.29
C ASP A 160 9.53 0.83 37.38
N GLY A 161 10.86 0.78 37.22
CA GLY A 161 11.77 -0.02 38.03
C GLY A 161 12.09 -1.38 37.43
N SER A 162 11.34 -1.83 36.42
CA SER A 162 11.76 -2.88 35.50
C SER A 162 12.55 -2.27 34.32
N ASN A 163 13.48 -3.04 33.75
CA ASN A 163 14.39 -2.54 32.72
C ASN A 163 13.79 -2.55 31.30
N ASN A 164 12.50 -2.87 31.14
CA ASN A 164 12.00 -3.40 29.86
C ASN A 164 10.49 -3.15 29.71
N THR A 165 10.14 -1.98 29.18
CA THR A 165 8.76 -1.48 29.11
C THR A 165 8.34 -1.01 27.71
N ASP A 166 9.06 -1.41 26.65
CA ASP A 166 8.84 -0.85 25.30
C ASP A 166 7.46 -1.18 24.71
N TYR A 167 6.91 -0.28 23.88
CA TYR A 167 5.60 -0.44 23.22
C TYR A 167 5.72 -0.27 21.70
N LEU A 168 4.91 -1.01 20.94
CA LEU A 168 4.61 -0.71 19.55
C LEU A 168 3.44 0.28 19.47
N ILE A 169 3.57 1.35 18.68
CA ILE A 169 2.43 2.19 18.28
C ILE A 169 2.04 1.82 16.87
N ILE A 170 0.81 1.31 16.71
CA ILE A 170 0.21 1.13 15.39
C ILE A 170 -0.53 2.43 15.04
N PRO A 171 -0.16 3.15 13.96
CA PRO A 171 -0.57 4.54 13.75
C PRO A 171 -1.99 4.74 13.21
N GLN A 172 -2.78 3.67 13.04
CA GLN A 172 -4.09 3.72 12.39
C GLN A 172 -5.07 2.74 13.05
N ALA A 173 -6.36 3.11 13.02
CA ALA A 173 -7.45 2.18 13.24
C ALA A 173 -7.51 1.10 12.14
N GLY A 174 -8.02 -0.09 12.49
CA GLY A 174 -8.19 -1.20 11.54
C GLY A 174 -8.28 -2.56 12.21
N ILE A 175 -8.31 -3.61 11.39
CA ILE A 175 -8.12 -5.00 11.83
C ILE A 175 -6.67 -5.38 11.47
N TYR A 176 -6.01 -6.06 12.39
CA TYR A 176 -4.61 -6.44 12.28
C TYR A 176 -4.44 -7.91 12.61
N ARG A 177 -3.56 -8.57 11.86
CA ARG A 177 -3.01 -9.89 12.19
C ARG A 177 -1.60 -9.71 12.71
N ILE A 178 -1.23 -10.43 13.76
CA ILE A 178 0.16 -10.66 14.14
C ILE A 178 0.48 -12.14 14.06
N ASP A 179 1.65 -12.48 13.53
CA ASP A 179 2.26 -13.80 13.54
C ASP A 179 3.62 -13.69 14.24
N ALA A 180 3.82 -14.43 15.32
CA ALA A 180 4.99 -14.30 16.18
C ALA A 180 5.62 -15.67 16.49
N ASN A 181 6.93 -15.75 16.34
CA ASN A 181 7.75 -16.95 16.50
C ASN A 181 8.81 -16.68 17.57
N PHE A 182 8.89 -17.55 18.56
CA PHE A 182 9.67 -17.39 19.78
C PHE A 182 10.63 -18.57 19.98
N SER A 183 11.84 -18.28 20.42
CA SER A 183 12.78 -19.25 20.99
C SER A 183 13.13 -18.78 22.40
N TYR A 184 12.96 -19.62 23.42
CA TYR A 184 13.13 -19.25 24.83
C TYR A 184 13.71 -20.41 25.65
N GLY A 185 14.37 -20.09 26.77
CA GLY A 185 14.86 -21.08 27.74
C GLY A 185 13.94 -21.22 28.95
N VAL A 186 13.86 -22.43 29.51
CA VAL A 186 13.18 -22.73 30.79
C VAL A 186 14.02 -23.69 31.63
N ASP A 187 14.14 -23.41 32.92
CA ASP A 187 15.00 -24.16 33.86
C ASP A 187 14.26 -25.29 34.61
N SER A 188 12.94 -25.39 34.43
CA SER A 188 12.10 -26.47 34.96
C SER A 188 10.76 -26.55 34.21
N GLY A 189 9.93 -27.56 34.48
CA GLY A 189 8.66 -27.84 33.79
C GLY A 189 7.51 -26.87 34.11
N LEU A 190 7.74 -25.56 33.95
CA LEU A 190 6.78 -24.49 34.14
C LEU A 190 6.34 -23.94 32.79
N GLY A 191 5.05 -23.64 32.63
CA GLY A 191 4.53 -23.12 31.37
C GLY A 191 4.90 -21.65 31.14
N SER A 192 5.27 -21.34 29.92
CA SER A 192 5.46 -19.96 29.44
C SER A 192 4.24 -19.53 28.63
N MET A 193 3.75 -18.30 28.81
CA MET A 193 2.66 -17.75 28.02
C MET A 193 3.08 -16.53 27.22
N VAL A 194 2.63 -16.45 25.96
CA VAL A 194 2.72 -15.24 25.14
C VAL A 194 1.45 -14.45 25.30
N MET A 195 1.58 -13.20 25.73
CA MET A 195 0.47 -12.24 25.83
C MET A 195 0.64 -11.12 24.81
N ILE A 196 -0.46 -10.77 24.14
CA ILE A 196 -0.60 -9.53 23.35
C ILE A 196 -1.58 -8.65 24.10
N VAL A 197 -1.13 -7.47 24.52
CA VAL A 197 -1.89 -6.61 25.43
C VAL A 197 -1.98 -5.18 24.92
N THR A 198 -3.10 -4.52 25.22
CA THR A 198 -3.33 -3.09 24.94
C THR A 198 -3.64 -2.33 26.22
N GLY A 199 -3.19 -1.09 26.32
CA GLY A 199 -3.53 -0.21 27.44
C GLY A 199 -2.99 1.20 27.30
N THR A 200 -3.59 2.12 28.04
CA THR A 200 -3.23 3.55 28.09
C THR A 200 -2.41 3.92 29.33
N SER A 201 -2.38 3.06 30.35
CA SER A 201 -1.79 3.28 31.67
C SER A 201 -0.39 2.67 31.80
N HIS A 202 0.45 3.29 32.62
CA HIS A 202 1.84 2.92 32.92
C HIS A 202 2.01 2.14 34.24
N ILE A 203 0.94 2.02 35.03
CA ILE A 203 1.08 2.05 36.50
C ILE A 203 1.22 0.66 37.15
N SER A 204 0.93 -0.44 36.45
CA SER A 204 1.10 -1.81 37.00
C SER A 204 0.99 -2.91 35.93
N PRO A 205 1.69 -4.07 36.06
CA PRO A 205 1.55 -5.22 35.16
C PRO A 205 0.13 -5.79 34.98
N GLY A 206 -0.81 -5.45 35.87
CA GLY A 206 -2.23 -5.85 35.78
C GLY A 206 -3.17 -4.84 35.10
N SER A 207 -2.67 -3.75 34.51
CA SER A 207 -3.49 -2.64 33.98
C SER A 207 -3.72 -2.70 32.44
N TYR A 208 -3.56 -3.87 31.82
CA TYR A 208 -3.69 -4.04 30.36
C TYR A 208 -4.88 -4.96 30.00
N ASP A 209 -5.56 -4.65 28.91
CA ASP A 209 -6.52 -5.56 28.27
C ASP A 209 -5.75 -6.64 27.50
N ASN A 210 -5.92 -7.90 27.90
CA ASN A 210 -5.38 -9.06 27.18
C ASN A 210 -6.17 -9.30 25.89
N LEU A 211 -5.66 -8.84 24.75
CA LEU A 211 -6.22 -9.15 23.43
C LEU A 211 -6.06 -10.63 23.07
N PHE A 212 -4.96 -11.24 23.52
CA PHE A 212 -4.66 -12.64 23.28
C PHE A 212 -3.71 -13.18 24.35
N THR A 213 -3.89 -14.44 24.72
CA THR A 213 -2.95 -15.19 25.55
C THR A 213 -2.93 -16.64 25.07
N THR A 214 -1.74 -17.22 24.92
CA THR A 214 -1.55 -18.64 24.64
C THR A 214 -0.49 -19.22 25.58
N TYR A 215 -0.64 -20.50 25.92
CA TYR A 215 0.13 -21.19 26.95
C TYR A 215 0.94 -22.35 26.34
N PHE A 216 2.24 -22.36 26.62
CA PHE A 216 3.18 -23.37 26.15
C PHE A 216 3.70 -24.17 27.35
N GLN A 217 3.26 -25.41 27.47
CA GLN A 217 3.74 -26.33 28.51
C GLN A 217 4.96 -27.10 28.00
N THR A 218 6.05 -27.05 28.76
CA THR A 218 7.35 -27.59 28.36
C THR A 218 7.63 -28.91 29.10
N PRO A 219 7.67 -30.08 28.41
CA PRO A 219 7.77 -31.38 29.09
C PRO A 219 9.20 -31.76 29.53
N PHE A 220 10.21 -30.92 29.27
CA PHE A 220 11.62 -31.17 29.56
C PHE A 220 12.25 -29.99 30.31
N ASN A 221 13.29 -30.27 31.09
CA ASN A 221 13.81 -29.38 32.14
C ASN A 221 15.19 -28.75 31.84
N THR A 222 15.71 -28.83 30.60
CA THR A 222 17.08 -28.37 30.26
C THR A 222 17.27 -27.74 28.88
N ASN A 223 16.24 -27.63 28.04
CA ASN A 223 16.41 -27.37 26.60
C ASN A 223 15.69 -26.10 26.14
N THR A 224 16.26 -25.40 25.15
CA THR A 224 15.59 -24.32 24.40
C THR A 224 14.27 -24.80 23.79
N GLN A 225 13.22 -24.01 23.90
CA GLN A 225 11.87 -24.31 23.44
C GLN A 225 11.45 -23.34 22.32
N GLY A 226 10.75 -23.87 21.32
CA GLY A 226 10.12 -23.09 20.27
C GLY A 226 8.62 -22.89 20.55
N ALA A 227 8.11 -21.69 20.30
CA ALA A 227 6.69 -21.38 20.41
C ALA A 227 6.24 -20.48 19.25
N ASN A 228 5.04 -20.72 18.74
CA ASN A 228 4.42 -19.92 17.68
C ASN A 228 3.05 -19.44 18.16
N ALA A 229 2.73 -18.18 17.89
CA ALA A 229 1.47 -17.55 18.23
C ALA A 229 0.97 -16.71 17.04
N PHE A 230 -0.35 -16.66 16.85
CA PHE A 230 -0.96 -15.67 15.98
C PHE A 230 -2.21 -15.11 16.67
N ALA A 231 -2.55 -13.86 16.35
CA ALA A 231 -3.81 -13.24 16.79
C ALA A 231 -4.35 -12.33 15.70
N ILE A 232 -5.68 -12.19 15.66
CA ILE A 232 -6.37 -11.16 14.88
C ILE A 232 -7.09 -10.26 15.88
N PHE A 233 -6.86 -8.96 15.80
CA PHE A 233 -7.35 -7.97 16.75
C PHE A 233 -7.74 -6.67 16.06
N LYS A 234 -8.59 -5.87 16.72
CA LYS A 234 -9.04 -4.56 16.22
C LYS A 234 -8.36 -3.44 16.98
N ILE A 235 -7.93 -2.42 16.25
CA ILE A 235 -7.45 -1.13 16.77
C ILE A 235 -8.48 -0.05 16.44
N THR A 236 -8.74 0.84 17.40
CA THR A 236 -9.75 1.90 17.30
C THR A 236 -9.19 3.27 16.91
N GLU A 237 -8.00 3.61 17.39
CA GLU A 237 -7.21 4.83 17.16
C GLU A 237 -5.73 4.50 17.53
N PRO A 238 -4.69 5.34 17.31
CA PRO A 238 -3.30 4.92 17.47
C PRO A 238 -3.01 4.31 18.85
N SER A 239 -2.77 3.00 18.86
CA SER A 239 -2.82 2.17 20.06
C SER A 239 -1.48 1.53 20.35
N ARG A 240 -1.19 1.44 21.65
CA ARG A 240 0.01 0.85 22.22
C ARG A 240 -0.19 -0.65 22.44
N ILE A 241 0.64 -1.46 21.80
CA ILE A 241 0.64 -2.93 21.90
C ILE A 241 1.96 -3.41 22.51
N ARG A 242 1.90 -4.42 23.38
CA ARG A 242 3.09 -5.12 23.90
C ARG A 242 3.02 -6.62 23.71
N LEU A 243 4.20 -7.22 23.63
CA LEU A 243 4.46 -8.65 23.59
C LEU A 243 5.22 -9.03 24.86
N ALA A 244 4.70 -9.98 25.61
CA ALA A 244 5.27 -10.41 26.88
C ALA A 244 5.36 -11.94 26.98
N LEU A 245 6.43 -12.43 27.60
CA LEU A 245 6.53 -13.79 28.13
C LEU A 245 6.33 -13.76 29.65
N HIS A 246 5.49 -14.65 30.17
CA HIS A 246 5.21 -14.78 31.62
C HIS A 246 5.22 -16.26 32.02
N HIS A 247 5.68 -16.57 33.24
CA HIS A 247 5.78 -17.94 33.74
C HIS A 247 4.67 -18.28 34.76
N SER A 248 4.00 -19.41 34.58
CA SER A 248 2.93 -19.83 35.50
C SER A 248 3.47 -20.57 36.73
N GLY A 249 3.63 -19.86 37.85
CA GLY A 249 3.96 -20.46 39.15
C GLY A 249 3.40 -19.61 40.29
N THR A 250 2.55 -20.18 41.15
CA THR A 250 1.90 -19.47 42.28
C THR A 250 2.72 -19.52 43.56
N ASP A 251 4.05 -19.46 43.46
CA ASP A 251 4.98 -19.66 44.56
C ASP A 251 5.87 -18.40 44.71
N PRO A 252 5.76 -17.63 45.81
CA PRO A 252 6.39 -16.32 45.95
C PRO A 252 7.93 -16.33 46.05
N ASP A 253 8.59 -17.49 45.94
CA ASP A 253 10.05 -17.62 45.88
C ASP A 253 10.57 -18.26 44.55
N LEU A 254 9.67 -18.52 43.59
CA LEU A 254 10.00 -19.01 42.23
C LEU A 254 10.43 -17.91 41.24
N GLN A 255 11.25 -16.97 41.71
CA GLN A 255 12.09 -16.16 40.84
C GLN A 255 12.91 -17.09 39.90
N ILE A 256 13.05 -16.78 38.60
CA ILE A 256 13.78 -17.60 37.59
C ILE A 256 15.15 -18.12 38.13
N ARG A 257 15.23 -19.37 38.59
CA ARG A 257 16.38 -19.91 39.35
C ARG A 257 17.29 -20.78 38.47
N ARG A 258 18.17 -20.11 37.72
CA ARG A 258 19.41 -20.61 37.06
C ARG A 258 19.65 -22.13 37.16
N ALA A 259 19.27 -22.88 36.12
CA ALA A 259 19.92 -24.14 35.78
C ALA A 259 21.41 -23.87 35.50
N ILE A 260 22.31 -24.75 35.97
CA ILE A 260 23.77 -24.57 35.78
C ILE A 260 24.16 -25.00 34.36
N ILE A 261 23.71 -24.24 33.37
CA ILE A 261 24.08 -24.36 31.97
C ILE A 261 25.15 -23.30 31.68
N PRO A 262 26.40 -23.67 31.36
CA PRO A 262 27.37 -22.72 30.83
C PRO A 262 26.87 -22.19 29.49
N ASN A 263 26.73 -20.86 29.38
CA ASN A 263 26.12 -20.14 28.25
C ASN A 263 24.58 -20.33 28.18
N PRO A 264 23.76 -19.35 28.62
CA PRO A 264 22.30 -19.46 28.56
C PRO A 264 21.80 -19.48 27.10
N PRO A 265 20.71 -20.19 26.79
CA PRO A 265 20.16 -20.23 25.43
C PRO A 265 19.64 -18.84 25.03
N THR A 266 20.00 -18.40 23.82
CA THR A 266 19.62 -17.08 23.30
C THR A 266 18.11 -17.01 23.08
N THR A 267 17.47 -15.99 23.66
CA THR A 267 16.03 -15.79 23.52
C THR A 267 15.79 -14.96 22.26
N THR A 268 14.98 -15.44 21.33
CA THR A 268 14.66 -14.70 20.09
C THR A 268 13.16 -14.53 19.92
N LEU A 269 12.79 -13.39 19.35
CA LEU A 269 11.43 -13.02 18.98
C LEU A 269 11.46 -12.49 17.55
N ASN A 270 10.70 -13.11 16.66
CA ASN A 270 10.51 -12.67 15.28
C ASN A 270 9.00 -12.54 15.07
N PHE A 271 8.49 -11.34 14.76
CA PHE A 271 7.07 -11.16 14.50
C PHE A 271 6.76 -10.26 13.32
N VAL A 272 5.66 -10.59 12.63
CA VAL A 272 5.10 -9.85 11.50
C VAL A 272 3.72 -9.33 11.93
N ILE A 273 3.49 -8.03 11.82
CA ILE A 273 2.14 -7.44 11.88
C ILE A 273 1.71 -7.09 10.46
N THR A 274 0.50 -7.49 10.07
CA THR A 274 -0.13 -7.18 8.79
C THR A 274 -1.47 -6.49 9.03
N LYS A 275 -1.77 -5.41 8.29
CA LYS A 275 -3.14 -4.86 8.26
C LYS A 275 -4.02 -5.70 7.33
N LEU A 276 -5.20 -6.09 7.81
CA LEU A 276 -6.20 -6.85 7.06
C LEU A 276 -7.24 -5.91 6.41
#